data_AF-A0A813DMS1-F1
#
_entry.id   AF-A0A813DMS1-F1
#
_cell.length_a   1.000
_cell.length_b   1.000
_cell.length_c   1.000
_cell.angle_alpha   90.00
_cell.angle_beta   90.00
_cell.angle_gamma   90.00
#
_symmetry.space_group_name_H-M   'P 1'
#
loop_
_entity.id
_entity.type
_entity.pdbx_description
1 polymer ?
#
loop_
_entity_poly.entity_id
_entity_poly.type
_entity_poly.pdbx_seq_one_letter_code
_entity_poly.pdbx_strand_id
1 'polypeptide(L)'
;MFVVVLVLVLVVIDVIIIIVVPRSAILQAKIEGGKWVFYQSREQQINAVLKSAFRDGYSWNDLWWRVGQDWSALDASDQGSFVNQFVGSRSEFVSAMNNDKWRLIAEEKQHKAARAAKDAAEQQSWMESVCDYTSAEGISRSGAQPSCYGSVDAAAEALRAFLNSQPRGDSCSPPRHKVLDKCVCAAGEDWTGRDCVPARRAGFMTFYMYRAQDGACYDTSNVGTADLSGIMTYTHSMLHSVPQPPGKPAPPPSEDAPPPPQYAEYQACDSANLKPLSITRITRWLVTMKITHHAIFSGKKFSDYVAFDSGRCTVPGCSERWESSSYQVGCQGMQMPGYEYTPESCTGAAQGHWYSLPGACPDEVLGCKSHECIHHMPGGDCNGHGSSDSNCFYTTHYAGEISLKQMEHLATAPEVRGPFKPGSFWDRAGDLNFGKWRMRAVTDFFKKTYPFLPAALPQPSCSR
;
A
#
# COMPACT_ATOMS: atom_id res chain seq x y z
N MET A 1 -74.32 21.82 5.39
CA MET A 1 -74.03 20.49 4.80
C MET A 1 -73.72 20.71 3.33
N PHE A 2 -72.44 20.82 2.97
CA PHE A 2 -72.00 21.11 1.59
C PHE A 2 -71.31 19.86 1.04
N VAL A 3 -71.92 19.25 0.02
CA VAL A 3 -71.31 18.16 -0.75
C VAL A 3 -70.50 18.81 -1.86
N VAL A 4 -69.17 18.69 -1.80
CA VAL A 4 -68.31 19.08 -2.93
C VAL A 4 -68.21 17.87 -3.84
N VAL A 5 -68.86 17.95 -5.00
CA VAL A 5 -68.74 16.93 -6.05
C VAL A 5 -67.51 17.26 -6.87
N LEU A 6 -66.44 16.48 -6.71
CA LEU A 6 -65.28 16.58 -7.58
C LEU A 6 -65.53 15.67 -8.79
N VAL A 7 -65.80 16.27 -9.95
CA VAL A 7 -65.95 15.53 -11.21
C VAL A 7 -64.57 15.41 -11.85
N LEU A 8 -64.01 14.21 -11.83
CA LEU A 8 -62.75 13.90 -12.51
C LEU A 8 -63.09 13.30 -13.88
N VAL A 9 -62.90 14.08 -14.93
CA VAL A 9 -63.17 13.65 -16.31
C VAL A 9 -61.91 12.98 -16.86
N LEU A 10 -61.94 11.66 -17.00
CA LEU A 10 -60.94 10.91 -17.75
C LEU A 10 -61.47 10.68 -19.16
N VAL A 11 -60.88 11.34 -20.15
CA VAL A 11 -61.19 11.10 -21.57
C VAL A 11 -60.32 9.97 -22.08
N VAL A 12 -60.76 8.73 -21.85
CA VAL A 12 -60.34 7.56 -22.63
C VAL A 12 -61.56 6.63 -22.76
N ILE A 13 -62.21 6.69 -23.92
CA ILE A 13 -63.23 5.75 -24.43
C ILE A 13 -64.51 5.64 -23.56
N ASP A 14 -65.50 6.48 -23.88
CA ASP A 14 -66.97 6.36 -23.67
C ASP A 14 -67.52 5.64 -22.42
N VAL A 15 -66.95 5.85 -21.23
CA VAL A 15 -67.62 5.58 -19.94
C VAL A 15 -67.31 6.68 -18.93
N ILE A 16 -68.33 7.32 -18.38
CA ILE A 16 -68.20 8.30 -17.29
C ILE A 16 -68.43 7.58 -15.95
N ILE A 17 -67.40 7.50 -15.11
CA ILE A 17 -67.51 6.99 -13.73
C ILE A 17 -67.44 8.17 -12.75
N ILE A 18 -68.49 8.34 -11.95
CA ILE A 18 -68.53 9.35 -10.88
C ILE A 18 -68.23 8.66 -9.55
N ILE A 19 -67.11 9.02 -8.91
CA ILE A 19 -66.77 8.52 -7.57
C ILE A 19 -66.96 9.66 -6.56
N VAL A 20 -67.85 9.45 -5.60
CA VAL A 20 -68.09 10.39 -4.49
C VAL A 20 -67.34 9.88 -3.27
N VAL A 21 -66.37 10.66 -2.77
CA VAL A 21 -65.60 10.31 -1.56
C VAL A 21 -65.82 11.36 -0.47
N PRO A 22 -66.13 10.95 0.78
CA PRO A 22 -66.27 11.88 1.90
C PRO A 22 -64.92 12.49 2.29
N ARG A 23 -64.95 13.77 2.71
CA ARG A 23 -63.77 14.62 3.02
C ARG A 23 -62.83 14.06 4.10
N SER A 24 -63.29 13.09 4.90
CA SER A 24 -62.49 12.43 5.94
C SER A 24 -61.58 11.30 5.42
N ALA A 25 -61.63 10.96 4.13
CA ALA A 25 -60.88 9.83 3.56
C ALA A 25 -59.89 10.24 2.46
N ILE A 26 -59.18 11.37 2.62
CA ILE A 26 -58.06 11.70 1.74
C ILE A 26 -56.83 10.90 2.17
N LEU A 27 -56.71 9.68 1.64
CA LEU A 27 -55.47 8.91 1.67
C LEU A 27 -54.51 9.49 0.61
N GLN A 28 -53.36 9.99 1.04
CA GLN A 28 -52.28 10.34 0.09
C GLN A 28 -51.50 9.07 -0.28
N ALA A 29 -51.46 8.78 -1.57
CA ALA A 29 -50.66 7.72 -2.16
C ALA A 29 -49.37 8.32 -2.73
N LYS A 30 -48.25 7.63 -2.56
CA LYS A 30 -46.95 8.04 -3.12
C LYS A 30 -46.34 6.88 -3.91
N ILE A 31 -45.66 7.19 -5.01
CA ILE A 31 -44.93 6.19 -5.80
C ILE A 31 -43.49 6.12 -5.27
N GLU A 32 -43.08 4.95 -4.80
CA GLU A 32 -41.70 4.66 -4.41
C GLU A 32 -41.20 3.45 -5.21
N GLY A 33 -40.10 3.61 -5.96
CA GLY A 33 -39.54 2.54 -6.79
C GLY A 33 -40.49 1.98 -7.85
N GLY A 34 -41.41 2.79 -8.37
CA GLY A 34 -42.40 2.38 -9.38
C GLY A 34 -43.64 1.66 -8.84
N LYS A 35 -43.85 1.63 -7.51
CA LYS A 35 -45.05 1.04 -6.89
C LYS A 35 -45.79 2.07 -6.02
N TRP A 36 -47.12 2.00 -6.04
CA TRP A 36 -47.97 2.81 -5.17
C TRP A 36 -47.93 2.25 -3.74
N VAL A 37 -47.54 3.10 -2.79
CA VAL A 37 -47.58 2.79 -1.36
C VAL A 37 -48.64 3.68 -0.71
N PHE A 38 -49.55 3.05 0.02
CA PHE A 38 -50.62 3.70 0.77
C PHE A 38 -50.31 3.59 2.26
N TYR A 39 -50.38 4.71 2.97
CA TYR A 39 -50.14 4.75 4.40
C TYR A 39 -51.47 4.75 5.15
N GLN A 40 -51.62 3.83 6.10
CA GLN A 40 -52.87 3.65 6.85
C GLN A 40 -53.01 4.63 8.01
N SER A 41 -51.93 5.30 8.42
CA SER A 41 -51.96 6.31 9.47
C SER A 41 -50.91 7.41 9.25
N ARG A 42 -51.15 8.57 9.86
CA ARG A 42 -50.22 9.72 9.86
C ARG A 42 -48.87 9.36 10.49
N GLU A 43 -48.87 8.43 11.45
CA GLU A 43 -47.66 7.93 12.10
C GLU A 43 -46.79 7.09 11.14
N GLN A 44 -47.40 6.28 10.29
CA GLN A 44 -46.68 5.52 9.26
C GLN A 44 -46.01 6.44 8.22
N GLN A 45 -46.66 7.57 7.88
CA GLN A 45 -46.10 8.57 6.98
C GLN A 45 -44.86 9.25 7.57
N ILE A 46 -44.95 9.70 8.83
CA ILE A 46 -43.83 10.34 9.54
C ILE A 46 -42.65 9.38 9.66
N ASN A 47 -42.91 8.12 10.01
CA ASN A 47 -41.86 7.10 10.11
C ASN A 47 -41.20 6.77 8.77
N ALA A 48 -41.94 6.79 7.66
CA ALA A 48 -41.37 6.58 6.33
C ALA A 48 -40.45 7.74 5.90
N VAL A 49 -40.86 8.99 6.16
CA VAL A 49 -40.07 10.18 5.85
C VAL A 49 -38.77 10.21 6.67
N LEU A 50 -38.84 9.93 7.97
CA LEU A 50 -37.66 9.88 8.82
C LEU A 50 -36.68 8.77 8.40
N LYS A 51 -37.20 7.57 8.06
CA LYS A 51 -36.37 6.46 7.57
C LYS A 51 -35.69 6.77 6.24
N SER A 52 -36.33 7.53 5.35
CA SER A 52 -35.69 8.01 4.11
C SER A 52 -34.58 9.01 4.43
N ALA A 53 -34.87 10.02 5.26
CA ALA A 53 -33.91 11.06 5.60
C ALA A 53 -32.63 10.51 6.28
N PHE A 54 -32.76 9.53 7.18
CA PHE A 54 -31.57 8.89 7.77
C PHE A 54 -30.79 8.03 6.78
N ARG A 55 -31.46 7.39 5.82
CA ARG A 55 -30.80 6.65 4.75
C ARG A 55 -29.98 7.57 3.85
N ASP A 56 -30.47 8.80 3.66
CA ASP A 56 -29.84 9.84 2.84
C ASP A 56 -28.79 10.65 3.62
N GLY A 57 -28.44 10.23 4.85
CA GLY A 57 -27.32 10.78 5.62
C GLY A 57 -27.62 12.03 6.44
N TYR A 58 -28.89 12.43 6.59
CA TYR A 58 -29.25 13.61 7.40
C TYR A 58 -29.05 13.33 8.89
N SER A 59 -28.41 14.28 9.59
CA SER A 59 -28.28 14.23 11.04
C SER A 59 -29.55 14.72 11.74
N TRP A 60 -29.71 14.38 13.02
CA TRP A 60 -30.82 14.88 13.83
C TRP A 60 -30.88 16.42 13.88
N ASN A 61 -29.72 17.09 13.83
CA ASN A 61 -29.66 18.55 13.83
C ASN A 61 -30.16 19.13 12.50
N ASP A 62 -29.93 18.47 11.38
CA ASP A 62 -30.41 18.91 10.06
C ASP A 62 -31.94 18.79 9.95
N LEU A 63 -32.49 17.71 10.50
CA LEU A 63 -33.93 17.49 10.58
C LEU A 63 -34.60 18.48 11.53
N TRP A 64 -34.02 18.74 12.70
CA TRP A 64 -34.55 19.71 13.66
C TRP A 64 -34.53 21.13 13.11
N TRP A 65 -33.44 21.51 12.45
CA TRP A 65 -33.32 22.81 11.80
C TRP A 65 -34.46 23.00 10.80
N ARG A 66 -34.69 22.03 9.91
CA ARG A 66 -35.73 22.11 8.87
C ARG A 66 -37.15 22.17 9.44
N VAL A 67 -37.45 21.34 10.44
CA VAL A 67 -38.74 21.40 11.15
C VAL A 67 -38.92 22.75 11.85
N GLY A 68 -37.85 23.34 12.39
CA GLY A 68 -37.86 24.65 13.02
C GLY A 68 -38.13 25.80 12.04
N GLN A 69 -37.82 25.66 10.75
CA GLN A 69 -38.15 26.69 9.76
C GLN A 69 -39.57 26.62 9.22
N ASP A 70 -40.17 25.42 9.17
CA ASP A 70 -41.59 25.30 8.85
C ASP A 70 -42.49 25.64 10.06
N TRP A 71 -41.95 25.57 11.29
CA TRP A 71 -42.66 25.88 12.53
C TRP A 71 -43.13 27.34 12.63
N SER A 72 -42.34 28.28 12.11
CA SER A 72 -42.65 29.72 12.14
C SER A 72 -43.77 30.12 11.17
N ALA A 73 -44.19 29.21 10.29
CA ALA A 73 -45.26 29.43 9.31
C ALA A 73 -46.64 28.94 9.80
N LEU A 74 -46.73 28.29 10.97
CA LEU A 74 -47.99 27.78 11.53
C LEU A 74 -48.63 28.80 12.49
N ASP A 75 -49.97 28.80 12.56
CA ASP A 75 -50.68 29.62 13.53
C ASP A 75 -50.51 29.10 14.97
N ALA A 76 -50.72 30.00 15.94
CA ALA A 76 -50.48 29.71 17.36
C ALA A 76 -51.41 28.62 17.94
N SER A 77 -52.55 28.33 17.29
CA SER A 77 -53.49 27.29 17.74
C SER A 77 -53.03 25.89 17.33
N ASP A 78 -52.42 25.75 16.15
CA ASP A 78 -51.84 24.50 15.66
C ASP A 78 -50.55 24.11 16.39
N GLN A 79 -49.75 25.11 16.80
CA GLN A 79 -48.55 24.89 17.62
C GLN A 79 -48.88 24.30 19.00
N GLY A 80 -50.01 24.69 19.60
CA GLY A 80 -50.45 24.20 20.91
C GLY A 80 -50.94 22.75 20.92
N SER A 81 -51.61 22.30 19.85
CA SER A 81 -52.06 20.91 19.71
C SER A 81 -50.90 19.94 19.44
N PHE A 82 -49.87 20.39 18.72
CA PHE A 82 -48.71 19.57 18.39
C PHE A 82 -47.86 19.24 19.62
N VAL A 83 -47.61 20.24 20.49
CA VAL A 83 -46.81 20.06 21.72
C VAL A 83 -47.48 19.07 22.68
N ASN A 84 -48.80 19.11 22.84
CA ASN A 84 -49.50 18.24 23.79
C ASN A 84 -49.61 16.78 23.32
N GLN A 85 -49.60 16.50 22.01
CA GLN A 85 -49.57 15.11 21.49
C GLN A 85 -48.14 14.52 21.42
N PHE A 86 -47.11 15.34 21.22
CA PHE A 86 -45.74 14.86 21.00
C PHE A 86 -44.88 14.82 22.27
N VAL A 87 -45.17 15.66 23.28
CA VAL A 87 -44.36 15.71 24.52
C VAL A 87 -44.73 14.57 25.47
N GLY A 88 -45.96 14.05 25.41
CA GLY A 88 -46.38 12.89 26.20
C GLY A 88 -45.69 11.57 25.82
N SER A 89 -45.22 11.43 24.57
CA SER A 89 -44.59 10.19 24.04
C SER A 89 -43.06 10.26 23.93
N ARG A 90 -42.45 11.42 24.23
CA ARG A 90 -41.01 11.65 24.02
C ARG A 90 -40.14 10.73 24.88
N SER A 91 -40.50 10.47 26.14
CA SER A 91 -39.70 9.61 27.04
C SER A 91 -39.77 8.13 26.63
N GLU A 92 -40.93 7.66 26.20
CA GLU A 92 -41.15 6.28 25.73
C GLU A 92 -40.49 6.05 24.37
N PHE A 93 -40.62 7.00 23.45
CA PHE A 93 -39.99 6.95 22.13
C PHE A 93 -38.46 7.02 22.21
N VAL A 94 -37.90 7.89 23.05
CA VAL A 94 -36.44 7.97 23.28
C VAL A 94 -35.91 6.71 23.96
N SER A 95 -36.69 6.08 24.85
CA SER A 95 -36.30 4.81 25.48
C SER A 95 -36.33 3.64 24.49
N ALA A 96 -37.35 3.55 23.65
CA ALA A 96 -37.45 2.52 22.61
C ALA A 96 -36.32 2.64 21.57
N MET A 97 -36.02 3.86 21.09
CA MET A 97 -34.95 4.10 20.13
C MET A 97 -33.56 3.86 20.71
N ASN A 98 -33.32 4.19 21.99
CA ASN A 98 -32.03 3.91 22.61
C ASN A 98 -31.77 2.41 22.71
N ASN A 99 -32.79 1.60 23.05
CA ASN A 99 -32.64 0.15 23.11
C ASN A 99 -32.34 -0.47 21.73
N ASP A 100 -33.04 -0.04 20.68
CA ASP A 100 -32.77 -0.53 19.32
C ASP A 100 -31.42 -0.06 18.77
N LYS A 101 -31.00 1.17 19.08
CA LYS A 101 -29.67 1.70 18.70
C LYS A 101 -28.55 0.88 19.33
N TRP A 102 -28.67 0.51 20.61
CA TRP A 102 -27.68 -0.32 21.29
C TRP A 102 -27.64 -1.75 20.74
N ARG A 103 -28.79 -2.33 20.36
CA ARG A 103 -28.84 -3.64 19.69
C ARG A 103 -28.12 -3.61 18.35
N LEU A 104 -28.40 -2.62 17.50
CA LEU A 104 -27.76 -2.50 16.18
C LEU A 104 -26.24 -2.30 16.26
N ILE A 105 -25.76 -1.51 17.24
CA ILE A 105 -24.31 -1.33 17.48
C ILE A 105 -23.67 -2.64 17.95
N ALA A 106 -24.36 -3.44 18.78
CA ALA A 106 -23.87 -4.73 19.23
C ALA A 106 -23.80 -5.76 18.09
N GLU A 107 -24.81 -5.83 17.24
CA GLU A 107 -24.85 -6.68 16.05
C GLU A 107 -23.77 -6.29 15.03
N GLU A 108 -23.56 -5.00 14.80
CA GLU A 108 -22.48 -4.52 13.92
C GLU A 108 -21.09 -4.88 14.46
N LYS A 109 -20.88 -4.73 15.79
CA LYS A 109 -19.63 -5.17 16.44
C LYS A 109 -19.41 -6.67 16.31
N GLN A 110 -20.44 -7.47 16.51
CA GLN A 110 -20.36 -8.93 16.38
C GLN A 110 -20.06 -9.35 14.95
N HIS A 111 -20.68 -8.71 13.96
CA HIS A 111 -20.41 -8.99 12.55
C HIS A 111 -18.98 -8.57 12.12
N LYS A 112 -18.48 -7.43 12.63
CA LYS A 112 -17.08 -7.02 12.40
C LYS A 112 -16.09 -8.00 13.03
N ALA A 113 -16.36 -8.45 14.26
CA ALA A 113 -15.53 -9.45 14.93
C ALA A 113 -15.53 -10.79 14.19
N ALA A 114 -16.69 -11.26 13.70
CA ALA A 114 -16.79 -12.50 12.93
C ALA A 114 -16.03 -12.43 11.60
N ARG A 115 -16.08 -11.29 10.89
CA ARG A 115 -15.28 -11.07 9.67
C ARG A 115 -13.78 -11.09 9.96
N ALA A 116 -13.34 -10.35 10.98
CA ALA A 116 -11.93 -10.33 11.38
C ALA A 116 -11.41 -11.73 11.79
N ALA A 117 -12.24 -12.53 12.46
CA ALA A 117 -11.89 -13.90 12.82
C ALA A 117 -11.77 -14.83 11.60
N LYS A 118 -12.65 -14.67 10.59
CA LYS A 118 -12.58 -15.43 9.33
C LYS A 118 -11.32 -15.07 8.53
N ASP A 119 -11.04 -13.77 8.40
CA ASP A 119 -9.85 -13.28 7.68
C ASP A 119 -8.57 -13.76 8.38
N ALA A 120 -8.53 -13.77 9.71
CA ALA A 120 -7.40 -14.30 10.48
C ALA A 120 -7.22 -15.82 10.29
N ALA A 121 -8.31 -16.59 10.24
CA ALA A 121 -8.27 -18.02 9.99
C ALA A 121 -7.80 -18.37 8.57
N GLU A 122 -8.25 -17.62 7.56
CA GLU A 122 -7.78 -17.77 6.17
C GLU A 122 -6.31 -17.40 6.03
N GLN A 123 -5.87 -16.32 6.69
CA GLN A 123 -4.46 -15.93 6.72
C GLN A 123 -3.59 -16.97 7.43
N GLN A 124 -4.06 -17.56 8.53
CA GLN A 124 -3.35 -18.63 9.23
C GLN A 124 -3.23 -19.89 8.37
N SER A 125 -4.32 -20.32 7.71
CA SER A 125 -4.31 -21.47 6.80
C SER A 125 -3.36 -21.26 5.61
N TRP A 126 -3.32 -20.05 5.05
CA TRP A 126 -2.39 -19.71 3.98
C TRP A 126 -0.94 -19.76 4.47
N MET A 127 -0.65 -19.16 5.64
CA MET A 127 0.68 -19.20 6.26
C MET A 127 1.14 -20.62 6.56
N GLU A 128 0.26 -21.49 7.05
CA GLU A 128 0.57 -22.91 7.28
C GLU A 128 0.93 -23.64 5.97
N SER A 129 0.25 -23.33 4.86
CA SER A 129 0.58 -23.93 3.55
C SER A 129 1.90 -23.43 2.94
N VAL A 130 2.26 -22.16 3.18
CA VAL A 130 3.53 -21.57 2.70
C VAL A 130 4.70 -22.05 3.56
N CYS A 131 4.48 -22.23 4.86
CA CYS A 131 5.50 -22.74 5.78
C CYS A 131 5.79 -24.23 5.61
N ASP A 132 4.84 -25.03 5.11
CA ASP A 132 5.08 -26.46 4.83
C ASP A 132 6.09 -26.71 3.70
N TYR A 133 6.35 -25.71 2.86
CA TYR A 133 7.45 -25.79 1.88
C TYR A 133 8.83 -25.53 2.51
N THR A 134 8.87 -24.98 3.74
CA THR A 134 10.10 -24.61 4.46
C THR A 134 10.37 -25.44 5.72
N SER A 135 9.45 -26.31 6.13
CA SER A 135 9.49 -27.03 7.41
C SER A 135 10.26 -28.35 7.38
N ALA A 136 10.93 -28.69 6.28
CA ALA A 136 11.71 -29.93 6.17
C ALA A 136 12.97 -29.97 7.07
N GLU A 137 13.40 -28.86 7.69
CA GLU A 137 14.49 -28.90 8.66
C GLU A 137 14.15 -28.15 9.97
N GLY A 138 14.10 -28.94 11.05
CA GLY A 138 13.67 -28.51 12.37
C GLY A 138 14.58 -27.44 12.98
N ILE A 139 14.02 -26.24 13.18
CA ILE A 139 14.57 -25.24 14.09
C ILE A 139 13.61 -25.05 15.27
N SER A 140 14.20 -25.22 16.45
CA SER A 140 13.59 -25.30 17.77
C SER A 140 12.88 -24.01 18.22
N ARG A 141 11.89 -24.22 19.08
CA ARG A 141 10.97 -23.26 19.70
C ARG A 141 11.71 -22.18 20.50
N SER A 142 11.68 -20.94 20.00
CA SER A 142 11.59 -19.73 20.82
C SER A 142 10.41 -18.92 20.32
N GLY A 143 9.60 -18.34 21.23
CA GLY A 143 8.29 -17.74 20.93
C GLY A 143 8.30 -16.45 20.10
N ALA A 144 9.37 -16.17 19.36
CA ALA A 144 9.37 -15.14 18.32
C ALA A 144 9.09 -15.84 17.00
N GLN A 145 8.05 -15.44 16.26
CA GLN A 145 7.91 -15.86 14.87
C GLN A 145 9.25 -15.57 14.17
N PRO A 146 9.90 -16.58 13.56
CA PRO A 146 11.09 -16.35 12.78
C PRO A 146 10.75 -15.27 11.75
N SER A 147 11.48 -14.16 11.81
CA SER A 147 11.44 -13.17 10.74
C SER A 147 11.77 -13.93 9.46
N CYS A 148 10.80 -14.04 8.56
CA CYS A 148 10.91 -14.73 7.27
C CYS A 148 12.00 -14.13 6.36
N TYR A 149 12.60 -13.02 6.77
CA TYR A 149 13.66 -12.31 6.08
C TYR A 149 15.07 -12.61 6.65
N GLY A 150 15.16 -13.46 7.67
CA GLY A 150 16.40 -13.68 8.42
C GLY A 150 16.56 -12.68 9.57
N SER A 151 17.79 -12.53 10.07
CA SER A 151 18.09 -11.71 11.27
C SER A 151 18.82 -10.41 10.93
N VAL A 152 18.43 -9.33 11.60
CA VAL A 152 19.17 -8.05 11.56
C VAL A 152 20.59 -8.22 12.12
N ASP A 153 20.80 -9.18 13.03
CA ASP A 153 22.13 -9.51 13.54
C ASP A 153 23.05 -10.06 12.45
N ALA A 154 22.50 -10.85 11.51
CA ALA A 154 23.25 -11.37 10.37
C ALA A 154 23.69 -10.22 9.44
N ALA A 155 22.82 -9.24 9.20
CA ALA A 155 23.21 -8.03 8.48
C ALA A 155 24.28 -7.22 9.24
N ALA A 156 24.18 -7.13 10.57
CA ALA A 156 25.16 -6.45 11.39
C ALA A 156 26.53 -7.14 11.33
N GLU A 157 26.55 -8.47 11.37
CA GLU A 157 27.77 -9.27 11.24
C GLU A 157 28.39 -9.14 9.85
N ALA A 158 27.60 -9.28 8.79
CA ALA A 158 28.05 -9.08 7.42
C ALA A 158 28.65 -7.69 7.22
N LEU A 159 28.00 -6.65 7.77
CA LEU A 159 28.53 -5.29 7.72
C LEU A 159 29.84 -5.14 8.51
N ARG A 160 29.96 -5.72 9.71
CA ARG A 160 31.21 -5.68 10.48
C ARG A 160 32.34 -6.37 9.71
N ALA A 161 32.07 -7.50 9.07
CA ALA A 161 33.04 -8.19 8.22
C ALA A 161 33.51 -7.30 7.06
N PHE A 162 32.58 -6.63 6.38
CA PHE A 162 32.91 -5.63 5.37
C PHE A 162 33.75 -4.47 5.94
N LEU A 163 33.33 -3.85 7.03
CA LEU A 163 34.04 -2.72 7.63
C LEU A 163 35.44 -3.08 8.15
N ASN A 164 35.64 -4.32 8.61
CA ASN A 164 36.93 -4.81 9.06
C ASN A 164 37.90 -5.05 7.90
N SER A 165 37.42 -5.24 6.67
CA SER A 165 38.28 -5.34 5.48
C SER A 165 38.73 -3.98 4.96
N GLN A 166 38.13 -2.88 5.44
CA GLN A 166 38.46 -1.53 5.01
C GLN A 166 39.71 -0.98 5.72
N PRO A 167 40.56 -0.20 5.02
CA PRO A 167 41.77 0.35 5.61
C PRO A 167 41.44 1.32 6.76
N ARG A 168 42.14 1.16 7.88
CA ARG A 168 42.08 2.10 9.02
C ARG A 168 42.60 3.47 8.58
N GLY A 169 41.88 4.53 8.91
CA GLY A 169 42.32 5.90 8.71
C GLY A 169 41.75 6.78 9.81
N ASP A 170 42.60 7.67 10.34
CA ASP A 170 42.29 8.44 11.55
C ASP A 170 41.37 9.65 11.27
N SER A 171 41.13 9.99 10.00
CA SER A 171 40.18 11.04 9.60
C SER A 171 39.38 10.64 8.37
N CYS A 172 38.05 10.79 8.44
CA CYS A 172 37.16 10.66 7.30
C CYS A 172 37.04 12.02 6.61
N SER A 173 38.03 12.36 5.79
CA SER A 173 37.92 13.51 4.90
C SER A 173 37.20 13.09 3.61
N PRO A 174 36.36 13.97 3.02
CA PRO A 174 35.82 13.74 1.69
C PRO A 174 36.94 13.36 0.70
N PRO A 175 36.69 12.41 -0.22
CA PRO A 175 35.37 11.83 -0.56
C PRO A 175 34.95 10.62 0.29
N ARG A 176 35.69 10.24 1.35
CA ARG A 176 35.29 9.10 2.20
C ARG A 176 34.09 9.45 3.09
N HIS A 177 33.21 8.48 3.27
CA HIS A 177 32.05 8.56 4.14
C HIS A 177 32.33 7.86 5.47
N LYS A 178 31.92 8.49 6.58
CA LYS A 178 31.98 7.86 7.90
C LYS A 178 30.82 6.86 8.04
N VAL A 179 31.15 5.59 8.19
CA VAL A 179 30.20 4.49 8.46
C VAL A 179 30.62 3.85 9.78
N LEU A 180 29.79 4.06 10.81
CA LEU A 180 30.13 3.75 12.20
C LEU A 180 31.47 4.40 12.61
N ASP A 181 32.47 3.60 12.98
CA ASP A 181 33.82 4.02 13.36
C ASP A 181 34.84 3.95 12.21
N LYS A 182 34.41 3.59 10.99
CA LYS A 182 35.28 3.47 9.81
C LYS A 182 34.97 4.54 8.76
N CYS A 183 35.95 4.77 7.90
CA CYS A 183 35.78 5.61 6.71
C CYS A 183 35.78 4.70 5.48
N VAL A 184 34.77 4.82 4.61
CA VAL A 184 34.62 4.00 3.41
C VAL A 184 34.45 4.87 2.18
N CYS A 185 34.90 4.41 1.02
CA CYS A 185 34.57 5.07 -0.25
C CYS A 185 33.11 4.79 -0.65
N ALA A 186 32.65 5.41 -1.74
CA ALA A 186 31.34 5.06 -2.27
C ALA A 186 31.33 3.60 -2.75
N ALA A 187 30.15 2.99 -2.83
CA ALA A 187 30.03 1.62 -3.31
C ALA A 187 30.63 1.49 -4.74
N GLY A 188 31.57 0.55 -4.89
CA GLY A 188 32.32 0.30 -6.12
C GLY A 188 33.55 1.19 -6.32
N GLU A 189 34.07 1.80 -5.27
CA GLU A 189 35.31 2.58 -5.28
C GLU A 189 36.36 2.02 -4.31
N ASP A 190 37.62 2.10 -4.70
CA ASP A 190 38.79 1.71 -3.90
C ASP A 190 39.47 2.96 -3.31
N TRP A 191 39.95 2.84 -2.07
CA TRP A 191 40.78 3.86 -1.45
C TRP A 191 42.25 3.73 -1.87
N THR A 192 42.80 4.77 -2.51
CA THR A 192 44.20 4.78 -2.99
C THR A 192 45.21 5.27 -1.95
N GLY A 193 44.77 5.57 -0.73
CA GLY A 193 45.58 6.32 0.25
C GLY A 193 45.42 7.83 0.16
N ARG A 194 44.90 8.34 -0.97
CA ARG A 194 44.69 9.77 -1.22
C ARG A 194 43.27 10.11 -1.66
N ASP A 195 42.70 9.27 -2.52
CA ASP A 195 41.40 9.51 -3.14
C ASP A 195 40.59 8.22 -3.27
N CYS A 196 39.27 8.35 -3.38
CA CYS A 196 38.37 7.27 -3.76
C CYS A 196 38.28 7.22 -5.28
N VAL A 197 38.68 6.10 -5.87
CA VAL A 197 38.68 5.93 -7.33
C VAL A 197 37.81 4.74 -7.71
N PRO A 198 37.20 4.72 -8.91
CA PRO A 198 36.48 3.53 -9.38
C PRO A 198 37.33 2.27 -9.23
N ALA A 199 36.71 1.21 -8.69
CA ALA A 199 37.41 -0.03 -8.40
C ALA A 199 38.10 -0.58 -9.67
N ARG A 200 39.41 -0.81 -9.59
CA ARG A 200 40.21 -1.27 -10.75
C ARG A 200 40.26 -2.79 -10.86
N ARG A 201 39.75 -3.48 -9.85
CA ARG A 201 39.79 -4.93 -9.73
C ARG A 201 38.40 -5.44 -9.43
N ALA A 202 38.11 -6.64 -9.89
CA ALA A 202 36.92 -7.35 -9.43
C ALA A 202 36.94 -7.37 -7.90
N GLY A 203 35.78 -7.09 -7.32
CA GLY A 203 35.67 -6.84 -5.90
C GLY A 203 34.21 -6.88 -5.48
N PHE A 204 33.97 -6.54 -4.22
CA PHE A 204 32.63 -6.50 -3.67
C PHE A 204 32.27 -5.07 -3.29
N MET A 205 31.01 -4.71 -3.49
CA MET A 205 30.44 -3.48 -2.96
C MET A 205 29.22 -3.78 -2.13
N THR A 206 29.08 -3.05 -1.02
CA THR A 206 28.00 -3.25 -0.05
C THR A 206 27.21 -1.96 0.12
N PHE A 207 25.89 -2.04 -0.02
CA PHE A 207 24.98 -0.89 0.08
C PHE A 207 23.57 -1.34 0.52
N TYR A 208 22.69 -0.37 0.76
CA TYR A 208 21.30 -0.66 1.11
C TYR A 208 20.38 -0.58 -0.10
N MET A 209 19.61 -1.64 -0.31
CA MET A 209 18.44 -1.65 -1.19
C MET A 209 17.15 -1.67 -0.36
N TYR A 210 16.07 -1.19 -0.94
CA TYR A 210 14.78 -1.05 -0.29
C TYR A 210 13.66 -1.62 -1.15
N ARG A 211 12.63 -2.15 -0.49
CA ARG A 211 11.44 -2.69 -1.15
C ARG A 211 10.19 -2.26 -0.42
N ALA A 212 9.18 -1.87 -1.18
CA ALA A 212 7.84 -1.56 -0.70
C ALA A 212 6.99 -2.82 -0.89
N GLN A 213 6.40 -3.31 0.18
CA GLN A 213 5.66 -4.58 0.17
C GLN A 213 4.57 -4.59 1.24
N ASP A 214 3.69 -5.57 1.13
CA ASP A 214 2.65 -5.82 2.12
C ASP A 214 3.19 -6.59 3.34
N GLY A 215 2.28 -7.12 4.15
CA GLY A 215 2.60 -7.92 5.33
C GLY A 215 3.12 -9.33 5.02
N ALA A 216 3.01 -9.81 3.78
CA ALA A 216 3.47 -11.13 3.39
C ALA A 216 4.99 -11.19 3.31
N CYS A 217 5.50 -12.41 3.39
CA CYS A 217 6.91 -12.75 3.33
C CYS A 217 7.29 -13.13 1.91
N TYR A 218 8.31 -12.47 1.37
CA TYR A 218 8.81 -12.74 0.02
C TYR A 218 10.30 -12.99 0.05
N ASP A 219 10.75 -13.90 -0.79
CA ASP A 219 12.16 -14.02 -1.12
C ASP A 219 12.69 -12.68 -1.68
N THR A 220 13.96 -12.40 -1.41
CA THR A 220 14.73 -11.29 -1.98
C THR A 220 15.24 -11.59 -3.39
N SER A 221 15.02 -12.80 -3.87
CA SER A 221 15.40 -13.24 -5.20
C SER A 221 14.26 -12.99 -6.21
N ASN A 222 14.61 -12.61 -7.43
CA ASN A 222 13.70 -12.25 -8.52
C ASN A 222 12.77 -11.07 -8.21
N VAL A 223 13.34 -9.98 -7.68
CA VAL A 223 12.57 -8.80 -7.27
C VAL A 223 13.18 -7.51 -7.77
N GLY A 224 12.32 -6.54 -8.06
CA GLY A 224 12.70 -5.14 -8.19
C GLY A 224 12.85 -4.49 -6.80
N THR A 225 13.95 -3.79 -6.60
CA THR A 225 14.21 -2.97 -5.40
C THR A 225 14.65 -1.58 -5.84
N ALA A 226 14.79 -0.65 -4.91
CA ALA A 226 15.31 0.69 -5.18
C ALA A 226 16.28 1.17 -4.11
N ASP A 227 16.98 2.26 -4.37
CA ASP A 227 17.56 3.05 -3.29
C ASP A 227 16.45 3.75 -2.47
N LEU A 228 16.84 4.42 -1.38
CA LEU A 228 15.85 5.06 -0.50
C LEU A 228 15.05 6.14 -1.24
N SER A 229 15.67 6.89 -2.15
CA SER A 229 14.96 7.93 -2.90
C SER A 229 13.91 7.31 -3.82
N GLY A 230 14.30 6.28 -4.56
CA GLY A 230 13.44 5.58 -5.49
C GLY A 230 12.27 4.91 -4.80
N ILE A 231 12.51 4.21 -3.68
CA ILE A 231 11.44 3.52 -2.98
C ILE A 231 10.42 4.47 -2.34
N MET A 232 10.89 5.63 -1.87
CA MET A 232 10.01 6.64 -1.29
C MET A 232 9.16 7.29 -2.38
N THR A 233 9.75 7.53 -3.56
CA THR A 233 9.05 8.04 -4.74
C THR A 233 7.97 7.05 -5.20
N TYR A 234 8.30 5.77 -5.31
CA TYR A 234 7.35 4.70 -5.67
C TYR A 234 6.23 4.52 -4.65
N THR A 235 6.58 4.44 -3.37
CA THR A 235 5.58 4.28 -2.30
C THR A 235 4.60 5.44 -2.32
N HIS A 236 5.11 6.67 -2.49
CA HIS A 236 4.28 7.85 -2.58
C HIS A 236 3.35 7.82 -3.81
N SER A 237 3.85 7.47 -5.00
CA SER A 237 3.02 7.38 -6.19
C SER A 237 1.93 6.32 -6.04
N MET A 238 2.26 5.16 -5.47
CA MET A 238 1.29 4.09 -5.26
C MET A 238 0.16 4.49 -4.31
N LEU A 239 0.46 5.23 -3.24
CA LEU A 239 -0.55 5.69 -2.29
C LEU A 239 -1.50 6.74 -2.87
N HIS A 240 -1.05 7.59 -3.79
CA HIS A 240 -1.92 8.55 -4.49
C HIS A 240 -2.66 7.96 -5.69
N SER A 241 -2.15 6.89 -6.27
CA SER A 241 -2.78 6.22 -7.43
C SER A 241 -4.01 5.40 -7.04
N VAL A 242 -4.22 5.14 -5.74
CA VAL A 242 -5.45 4.48 -5.26
C VAL A 242 -6.62 5.42 -5.54
N PRO A 243 -7.58 5.04 -6.42
CA PRO A 243 -8.77 5.84 -6.64
C PRO A 243 -9.43 6.10 -5.29
N GLN A 244 -9.68 7.38 -4.97
CA GLN A 244 -10.45 7.70 -3.78
C GLN A 244 -11.78 6.93 -3.82
N PRO A 245 -12.30 6.46 -2.67
CA PRO A 245 -13.54 5.71 -2.62
C PRO A 245 -14.63 6.44 -3.44
N PRO A 246 -15.37 5.71 -4.28
CA PRO A 246 -16.15 6.29 -5.35
C PRO A 246 -17.23 7.23 -4.81
N GLY A 247 -17.01 8.53 -5.01
CA GLY A 247 -18.08 9.53 -5.09
C GLY A 247 -18.64 9.69 -6.51
N LYS A 248 -18.06 9.00 -7.51
CA LYS A 248 -18.56 8.95 -8.89
C LYS A 248 -18.41 7.53 -9.46
N PRO A 249 -19.45 6.97 -10.09
CA PRO A 249 -19.36 5.69 -10.78
C PRO A 249 -18.36 5.80 -11.94
N ALA A 250 -17.49 4.79 -12.07
CA ALA A 250 -16.63 4.65 -13.23
C ALA A 250 -17.48 4.49 -14.51
N PRO A 251 -17.04 5.02 -15.65
CA PRO A 251 -17.71 4.73 -16.92
C PRO A 251 -17.67 3.22 -17.19
N PRO A 252 -18.74 2.66 -17.80
CA PRO A 252 -18.75 1.25 -18.16
C PRO A 252 -17.60 0.94 -19.12
N PRO A 253 -16.98 -0.26 -19.03
CA PRO A 253 -15.96 -0.68 -19.97
C PRO A 253 -16.51 -0.65 -21.41
N SER A 254 -15.72 -0.18 -22.37
CA SER A 254 -16.11 -0.14 -23.78
C SER A 254 -16.29 -1.56 -24.32
N GLU A 255 -17.42 -1.83 -24.98
CA GLU A 255 -17.76 -3.15 -25.55
C GLU A 255 -16.76 -3.63 -26.62
N ASP A 256 -15.90 -2.75 -27.15
CA ASP A 256 -14.93 -3.07 -28.21
C ASP A 256 -13.54 -3.50 -27.72
N ALA A 257 -13.35 -3.72 -26.41
CA ALA A 257 -12.06 -4.20 -25.92
C ALA A 257 -11.85 -5.68 -26.33
N PRO A 258 -10.74 -6.02 -27.02
CA PRO A 258 -10.48 -7.41 -27.38
C PRO A 258 -10.38 -8.28 -26.13
N PRO A 259 -10.93 -9.52 -26.15
CA PRO A 259 -10.85 -10.41 -25.01
C PRO A 259 -9.36 -10.69 -24.70
N PRO A 260 -8.97 -10.75 -23.42
CA PRO A 260 -7.62 -11.12 -23.06
C PRO A 260 -7.29 -12.51 -23.63
N PRO A 261 -6.05 -12.73 -24.11
CA PRO A 261 -5.65 -13.99 -24.69
C PRO A 261 -5.91 -15.16 -23.73
N GLN A 262 -6.61 -16.19 -24.24
CA GLN A 262 -6.95 -17.40 -23.48
C GLN A 262 -5.70 -18.29 -23.32
N TYR A 263 -4.99 -18.14 -22.21
CA TYR A 263 -3.94 -19.08 -21.78
C TYR A 263 -4.53 -20.08 -20.79
N ALA A 264 -5.19 -21.13 -21.29
CA ALA A 264 -5.89 -22.11 -20.44
C ALA A 264 -4.96 -23.05 -19.65
N GLU A 265 -3.67 -23.14 -19.99
CA GLU A 265 -2.72 -24.08 -19.37
C GLU A 265 -1.98 -23.50 -18.14
N TYR A 266 -2.13 -22.19 -17.85
CA TYR A 266 -1.53 -21.53 -16.68
C TYR A 266 -2.46 -21.43 -15.45
N GLN A 267 -3.64 -22.05 -15.49
CA GLN A 267 -4.70 -21.87 -14.47
C GLN A 267 -4.36 -22.38 -13.06
N ALA A 268 -3.34 -23.23 -12.88
CA ALA A 268 -2.93 -23.68 -11.54
C ALA A 268 -2.04 -22.68 -10.79
N CYS A 269 -1.45 -21.71 -11.51
CA CYS A 269 -0.52 -20.71 -11.00
C CYS A 269 -1.07 -19.28 -11.14
N ASP A 270 -2.38 -19.15 -11.33
CA ASP A 270 -2.98 -17.95 -11.88
C ASP A 270 -2.87 -16.73 -10.94
N SER A 271 -2.27 -15.68 -11.49
CA SER A 271 -2.21 -14.31 -10.97
C SER A 271 -3.57 -13.66 -10.67
N ALA A 272 -4.67 -14.33 -11.01
CA ALA A 272 -6.06 -13.88 -10.82
C ALA A 272 -6.47 -13.61 -9.35
N ASN A 273 -5.66 -14.01 -8.37
CA ASN A 273 -5.88 -13.71 -6.94
C ASN A 273 -4.85 -12.74 -6.33
N LEU A 274 -4.01 -12.09 -7.13
CA LEU A 274 -3.12 -11.04 -6.60
C LEU A 274 -3.97 -9.83 -6.19
N LYS A 275 -4.32 -9.81 -4.90
CA LYS A 275 -4.95 -8.68 -4.24
C LYS A 275 -4.13 -7.42 -4.58
N PRO A 276 -4.78 -6.28 -4.92
CA PRO A 276 -4.08 -5.02 -5.14
C PRO A 276 -3.05 -4.81 -4.04
N LEU A 277 -1.78 -4.61 -4.43
CA LEU A 277 -0.64 -4.59 -3.53
C LEU A 277 -0.90 -3.59 -2.38
N SER A 278 -1.29 -4.12 -1.22
CA SER A 278 -1.51 -3.32 -0.03
C SER A 278 -0.15 -3.07 0.62
N ILE A 279 0.61 -2.11 0.09
CA ILE A 279 1.91 -1.76 0.65
C ILE A 279 1.68 -1.33 2.10
N THR A 280 2.29 -2.04 3.06
CA THR A 280 2.18 -1.74 4.49
C THR A 280 3.51 -1.35 5.11
N ARG A 281 4.62 -1.60 4.42
CA ARG A 281 5.98 -1.36 4.93
C ARG A 281 7.01 -1.13 3.83
N ILE A 282 8.13 -0.56 4.24
CA ILE A 282 9.37 -0.52 3.47
C ILE A 282 10.40 -1.39 4.20
N THR A 283 10.88 -2.44 3.54
CA THR A 283 11.99 -3.27 4.03
C THR A 283 13.31 -2.75 3.48
N ARG A 284 14.37 -2.86 4.29
CA ARG A 284 15.74 -2.49 3.98
C ARG A 284 16.61 -3.73 4.00
N TRP A 285 17.46 -3.86 3.00
CA TRP A 285 18.33 -5.01 2.76
C TRP A 285 19.76 -4.54 2.62
N LEU A 286 20.67 -5.14 3.39
CA LEU A 286 22.11 -5.01 3.16
C LEU A 286 22.47 -5.94 2.01
N VAL A 287 22.85 -5.37 0.88
CA VAL A 287 23.23 -6.13 -0.31
C VAL A 287 24.73 -6.02 -0.49
N THR A 288 25.39 -7.15 -0.63
CA THR A 288 26.80 -7.21 -1.05
C THR A 288 26.86 -7.87 -2.40
N MET A 289 27.38 -7.19 -3.41
CA MET A 289 27.48 -7.73 -4.76
C MET A 289 28.89 -7.71 -5.30
N LYS A 290 29.18 -8.70 -6.15
CA LYS A 290 30.43 -8.87 -6.88
C LYS A 290 30.42 -8.03 -8.15
N ILE A 291 31.40 -7.14 -8.28
CA ILE A 291 31.68 -6.39 -9.50
C ILE A 291 32.56 -7.26 -10.39
N THR A 292 32.08 -7.59 -11.59
CA THR A 292 32.82 -8.44 -12.52
C THR A 292 33.91 -7.68 -13.27
N HIS A 293 34.91 -8.41 -13.76
CA HIS A 293 35.92 -7.82 -14.65
C HIS A 293 35.27 -7.19 -15.89
N HIS A 294 34.26 -7.85 -16.47
CA HIS A 294 33.53 -7.32 -17.61
C HIS A 294 32.87 -5.97 -17.29
N ALA A 295 32.21 -5.86 -16.12
CA ALA A 295 31.63 -4.61 -15.65
C ALA A 295 32.71 -3.50 -15.59
N ILE A 296 33.85 -3.78 -14.94
CA ILE A 296 34.98 -2.84 -14.81
C ILE A 296 35.53 -2.39 -16.17
N PHE A 297 35.79 -3.32 -17.10
CA PHE A 297 36.30 -2.99 -18.43
C PHE A 297 35.32 -2.19 -19.27
N SER A 298 34.02 -2.40 -19.06
CA SER A 298 32.96 -1.62 -19.71
C SER A 298 32.68 -0.26 -19.04
N GLY A 299 33.39 0.04 -17.94
CA GLY A 299 33.13 1.22 -17.11
C GLY A 299 31.77 1.19 -16.43
N LYS A 300 31.15 0.00 -16.27
CA LYS A 300 29.86 -0.18 -15.58
C LYS A 300 30.08 -0.84 -14.21
N LYS A 301 29.18 -0.59 -13.26
CA LYS A 301 29.12 -1.30 -11.97
C LYS A 301 28.01 -2.36 -11.93
N PHE A 302 27.02 -2.22 -12.81
CA PHE A 302 25.79 -3.02 -12.86
C PHE A 302 25.50 -3.51 -14.28
N SER A 303 24.66 -4.53 -14.37
CA SER A 303 24.00 -4.92 -15.62
C SER A 303 22.82 -3.99 -15.92
N ASP A 304 22.16 -4.22 -17.05
CA ASP A 304 20.96 -3.45 -17.40
C ASP A 304 19.76 -3.94 -16.58
N TYR A 305 19.05 -3.02 -15.93
CA TYR A 305 17.86 -3.32 -15.13
C TYR A 305 16.81 -4.12 -15.89
N VAL A 306 16.17 -5.05 -15.18
CA VAL A 306 14.93 -5.71 -15.60
C VAL A 306 13.84 -5.53 -14.54
N ALA A 307 12.60 -5.45 -14.98
CA ALA A 307 11.45 -5.55 -14.09
C ALA A 307 11.16 -7.01 -13.75
N PHE A 308 10.77 -7.25 -12.50
CA PHE A 308 10.27 -8.53 -12.04
C PHE A 308 8.82 -8.38 -11.56
N ASP A 309 7.89 -8.99 -12.27
CA ASP A 309 6.49 -9.07 -11.87
C ASP A 309 6.20 -10.49 -11.39
N SER A 310 5.74 -10.62 -10.14
CA SER A 310 5.47 -11.92 -9.51
C SER A 310 6.66 -12.90 -9.58
N GLY A 311 7.89 -12.41 -9.44
CA GLY A 311 9.10 -13.24 -9.47
C GLY A 311 9.58 -13.65 -10.87
N ARG A 312 8.92 -13.16 -11.91
CA ARG A 312 9.25 -13.38 -13.32
C ARG A 312 9.76 -12.11 -13.98
N CYS A 313 10.82 -12.24 -14.76
CA CYS A 313 11.33 -11.19 -15.62
C CYS A 313 10.32 -10.90 -16.75
N THR A 314 9.87 -9.65 -16.86
CA THR A 314 8.81 -9.25 -17.80
C THR A 314 9.28 -8.34 -18.92
N VAL A 315 10.58 -8.05 -19.00
CA VAL A 315 11.15 -7.30 -20.13
C VAL A 315 11.37 -8.23 -21.34
N PRO A 316 11.33 -7.72 -22.58
CA PRO A 316 11.68 -8.53 -23.74
C PRO A 316 13.12 -9.05 -23.69
N GLY A 317 13.32 -10.33 -24.01
CA GLY A 317 14.65 -10.96 -24.12
C GLY A 317 15.35 -11.21 -22.79
N CYS A 318 14.62 -11.62 -21.75
CA CYS A 318 15.20 -11.91 -20.44
C CYS A 318 16.25 -13.03 -20.51
N SER A 319 15.96 -14.15 -21.17
CA SER A 319 16.84 -15.32 -21.25
C SER A 319 18.20 -14.96 -21.87
N GLU A 320 18.22 -14.23 -22.99
CA GLU A 320 19.45 -13.79 -23.64
C GLU A 320 20.24 -12.78 -22.79
N ARG A 321 19.52 -11.94 -22.04
CA ARG A 321 20.15 -11.01 -21.09
C ARG A 321 20.83 -11.77 -19.94
N TRP A 322 20.25 -12.87 -19.48
CA TRP A 322 20.84 -13.68 -18.40
C TRP A 322 22.10 -14.41 -18.81
N GLU A 323 22.11 -14.96 -20.02
CA GLU A 323 23.30 -15.57 -20.62
C GLU A 323 24.45 -14.55 -20.75
N SER A 324 24.14 -13.32 -21.20
CA SER A 324 25.16 -12.29 -21.44
C SER A 324 25.62 -11.56 -20.17
N SER A 325 24.72 -11.34 -19.20
CA SER A 325 25.03 -10.63 -17.96
C SER A 325 25.49 -11.55 -16.83
N SER A 326 25.32 -12.86 -16.99
CA SER A 326 25.53 -13.86 -15.93
C SER A 326 24.72 -13.50 -14.68
N TYR A 327 23.43 -13.15 -14.79
CA TYR A 327 22.59 -12.83 -13.61
C TYR A 327 23.18 -11.74 -12.68
N GLN A 328 23.98 -10.81 -13.21
CA GLN A 328 24.47 -9.67 -12.44
C GLN A 328 23.30 -8.76 -12.02
N VAL A 329 23.44 -8.12 -10.86
CA VAL A 329 22.50 -7.09 -10.39
C VAL A 329 22.39 -5.98 -11.43
N GLY A 330 21.16 -5.67 -11.83
CA GLY A 330 20.87 -4.62 -12.80
C GLY A 330 20.55 -3.29 -12.11
N CYS A 331 20.73 -2.19 -12.84
CA CYS A 331 20.49 -0.84 -12.32
C CYS A 331 19.89 0.07 -13.41
N GLN A 332 18.92 0.89 -13.03
CA GLN A 332 18.36 1.95 -13.88
C GLN A 332 18.07 3.21 -13.06
N GLY A 333 18.56 4.36 -13.54
CA GLY A 333 18.21 5.64 -12.95
C GLY A 333 16.72 5.95 -13.11
N MET A 334 16.08 6.44 -12.06
CA MET A 334 14.67 6.79 -12.07
C MET A 334 14.45 8.18 -12.65
N GLN A 335 13.48 8.29 -13.55
CA GLN A 335 12.92 9.55 -14.03
C GLN A 335 11.44 9.58 -13.65
N MET A 336 11.13 10.14 -12.49
CA MET A 336 9.79 10.29 -11.94
C MET A 336 9.51 11.78 -11.71
N PRO A 337 9.09 12.53 -12.76
CA PRO A 337 8.80 13.94 -12.60
C PRO A 337 7.71 14.17 -11.55
N GLY A 338 7.84 15.24 -10.77
CA GLY A 338 6.82 15.65 -9.79
C GLY A 338 6.99 15.09 -8.37
N TYR A 339 7.97 14.22 -8.12
CA TYR A 339 8.36 13.78 -6.78
C TYR A 339 9.80 14.18 -6.50
N GLU A 340 10.00 15.01 -5.48
CA GLU A 340 11.31 15.60 -5.19
C GLU A 340 11.98 14.94 -3.98
N TYR A 341 12.35 13.67 -4.13
CA TYR A 341 13.12 12.92 -3.13
C TYR A 341 14.61 12.99 -3.43
N THR A 342 15.26 14.13 -3.16
CA THR A 342 16.72 14.25 -3.35
C THR A 342 17.44 14.13 -2.01
N PRO A 343 18.50 13.31 -1.91
CA PRO A 343 19.43 13.40 -0.79
C PRO A 343 20.02 14.80 -0.72
N GLU A 344 20.30 15.30 0.49
CA GLU A 344 20.86 16.66 0.67
C GLU A 344 22.18 16.89 -0.09
N SER A 345 22.91 15.82 -0.39
CA SER A 345 24.19 15.84 -1.08
C SER A 345 24.09 15.86 -2.62
N CYS A 346 22.91 15.70 -3.22
CA CYS A 346 22.78 15.55 -4.67
C CYS A 346 22.35 16.86 -5.34
N THR A 347 23.32 17.66 -5.79
CA THR A 347 23.10 18.81 -6.69
C THR A 347 22.96 18.31 -8.14
N GLY A 348 21.89 17.59 -8.45
CA GLY A 348 21.66 17.11 -9.83
C GLY A 348 20.72 15.90 -9.94
N ALA A 349 19.51 16.16 -10.43
CA ALA A 349 18.57 15.35 -11.23
C ALA A 349 18.31 13.84 -11.01
N ALA A 350 19.10 13.06 -10.27
CA ALA A 350 18.81 11.64 -10.10
C ALA A 350 17.76 11.43 -8.98
N GLN A 351 16.54 11.06 -9.38
CA GLN A 351 15.37 10.86 -8.51
C GLN A 351 15.32 9.44 -7.89
N GLY A 352 16.50 8.86 -7.63
CA GLY A 352 16.68 7.50 -7.16
C GLY A 352 17.08 6.51 -8.25
N HIS A 353 17.28 5.26 -7.85
CA HIS A 353 17.69 4.17 -8.72
C HIS A 353 16.84 2.92 -8.46
N TRP A 354 16.44 2.25 -9.54
CA TRP A 354 15.91 0.90 -9.52
C TRP A 354 17.04 -0.12 -9.62
N TYR A 355 16.91 -1.22 -8.89
CA TYR A 355 17.79 -2.37 -8.97
C TYR A 355 17.00 -3.65 -9.22
N SER A 356 17.62 -4.59 -9.92
CA SER A 356 17.04 -5.91 -10.19
C SER A 356 17.92 -6.99 -9.56
N LEU A 357 17.32 -7.81 -8.71
CA LEU A 357 17.98 -8.93 -8.02
C LEU A 357 17.54 -10.26 -8.66
N PRO A 358 18.23 -10.76 -9.71
CA PRO A 358 17.87 -12.01 -10.35
C PRO A 358 18.17 -13.20 -9.43
N GLY A 359 17.13 -13.95 -9.09
CA GLY A 359 17.22 -15.20 -8.34
C GLY A 359 17.20 -16.41 -9.25
N ALA A 360 17.02 -17.59 -8.67
CA ALA A 360 16.87 -18.80 -9.45
C ALA A 360 15.61 -18.74 -10.33
N CYS A 361 15.74 -19.26 -11.55
CA CYS A 361 14.69 -19.37 -12.55
C CYS A 361 13.94 -18.04 -12.77
N PRO A 362 14.64 -16.95 -13.16
CA PRO A 362 14.06 -15.62 -13.24
C PRO A 362 12.98 -15.48 -14.33
N ASP A 363 12.87 -16.43 -15.25
CA ASP A 363 11.90 -16.36 -16.35
C ASP A 363 10.54 -17.00 -16.00
N GLU A 364 10.44 -17.66 -14.84
CA GLU A 364 9.21 -18.29 -14.35
C GLU A 364 8.60 -17.52 -13.16
N VAL A 365 7.29 -17.64 -13.03
CA VAL A 365 6.51 -17.03 -11.95
C VAL A 365 6.88 -17.66 -10.60
N LEU A 366 6.87 -16.85 -9.54
CA LEU A 366 7.07 -17.29 -8.17
C LEU A 366 6.10 -18.41 -7.80
N GLY A 367 6.63 -19.49 -7.21
CA GLY A 367 5.85 -20.69 -6.85
C GLY A 367 5.71 -21.72 -7.98
N CYS A 368 6.07 -21.37 -9.22
CA CYS A 368 5.94 -22.25 -10.40
C CYS A 368 7.31 -22.62 -10.99
N LYS A 369 8.38 -22.38 -10.24
CA LYS A 369 9.76 -22.64 -10.66
C LYS A 369 10.04 -24.14 -10.59
N SER A 370 10.25 -24.78 -11.73
CA SER A 370 10.61 -26.19 -11.78
C SER A 370 12.04 -26.41 -11.26
N HIS A 371 12.33 -27.60 -10.73
CA HIS A 371 13.69 -27.96 -10.32
C HIS A 371 14.67 -27.90 -11.50
N GLU A 372 14.22 -28.31 -12.70
CA GLU A 372 14.99 -28.21 -13.93
C GLU A 372 15.35 -26.76 -14.27
N CYS A 373 14.41 -25.82 -14.14
CA CYS A 373 14.67 -24.42 -14.40
C CYS A 373 15.63 -23.82 -13.36
N ILE A 374 15.46 -24.15 -12.07
CA ILE A 374 16.38 -23.70 -11.00
C ILE A 374 17.81 -24.20 -11.28
N HIS A 375 17.96 -25.42 -11.77
CA HIS A 375 19.26 -25.98 -12.12
C HIS A 375 19.90 -25.30 -13.34
N HIS A 376 19.13 -25.05 -14.42
CA HIS A 376 19.65 -24.41 -15.63
C HIS A 376 19.85 -22.89 -15.48
N MET A 377 19.04 -22.26 -14.64
CA MET A 377 19.05 -20.82 -14.38
C MET A 377 19.22 -20.56 -12.89
N PRO A 378 20.41 -20.76 -12.33
CA PRO A 378 20.62 -20.68 -10.88
C PRO A 378 20.47 -19.27 -10.30
N GLY A 379 20.46 -18.23 -11.14
CA GLY A 379 20.38 -16.85 -10.69
C GLY A 379 21.71 -16.28 -10.23
N GLY A 380 21.65 -15.12 -9.56
CA GLY A 380 22.81 -14.44 -8.99
C GLY A 380 22.88 -14.46 -7.46
N ASP A 381 21.85 -14.97 -6.79
CA ASP A 381 21.74 -14.99 -5.33
C ASP A 381 22.60 -16.10 -4.71
N CYS A 382 23.62 -15.70 -3.96
CA CYS A 382 24.54 -16.60 -3.29
C CYS A 382 23.94 -17.28 -2.05
N ASN A 383 22.84 -16.75 -1.51
CA ASN A 383 22.12 -17.39 -0.40
C ASN A 383 21.14 -18.46 -0.90
N GLY A 384 20.84 -18.47 -2.21
CA GLY A 384 19.83 -19.32 -2.81
C GLY A 384 20.29 -20.76 -3.07
N HIS A 385 19.33 -21.68 -3.05
CA HIS A 385 19.53 -23.10 -3.38
C HIS A 385 19.74 -23.28 -4.90
N GLY A 386 20.97 -23.05 -5.38
CA GLY A 386 21.29 -23.36 -6.78
C GLY A 386 22.47 -22.60 -7.36
N SER A 387 22.88 -21.49 -6.75
CA SER A 387 24.05 -20.77 -7.24
C SER A 387 25.33 -21.58 -6.99
N SER A 388 25.96 -22.07 -8.05
CA SER A 388 27.37 -22.43 -7.98
C SER A 388 28.22 -21.19 -7.65
N ASP A 389 29.42 -21.38 -7.09
CA ASP A 389 30.36 -20.28 -6.81
C ASP A 389 30.64 -19.39 -8.03
N SER A 390 30.53 -19.95 -9.24
CA SER A 390 30.73 -19.22 -10.49
C SER A 390 29.60 -18.24 -10.82
N ASN A 391 28.37 -18.54 -10.39
CA ASN A 391 27.17 -17.74 -10.67
C ASN A 391 26.71 -16.93 -9.45
N CYS A 392 27.48 -16.94 -8.36
CA CYS A 392 27.20 -16.13 -7.18
C CYS A 392 27.64 -14.68 -7.43
N PHE A 393 26.67 -13.76 -7.52
CA PHE A 393 26.88 -12.35 -7.79
C PHE A 393 26.46 -11.43 -6.64
N TYR A 394 25.53 -11.84 -5.78
CA TYR A 394 25.15 -11.03 -4.62
C TYR A 394 24.66 -11.87 -3.44
N THR A 395 24.85 -11.34 -2.24
CA THR A 395 24.15 -11.78 -1.03
C THR A 395 23.22 -10.68 -0.55
N THR A 396 22.12 -11.08 0.08
CA THR A 396 21.20 -10.19 0.76
C THR A 396 21.15 -10.53 2.25
N HIS A 397 21.06 -9.51 3.09
CA HIS A 397 20.79 -9.69 4.52
C HIS A 397 19.72 -8.69 4.96
N TYR A 398 18.72 -9.15 5.69
CA TYR A 398 17.68 -8.28 6.21
C TYR A 398 18.25 -7.24 7.17
N ALA A 399 18.05 -5.97 6.84
CA ALA A 399 18.63 -4.82 7.56
C ALA A 399 17.54 -3.95 8.21
N GLY A 400 16.39 -4.56 8.51
CA GLY A 400 15.27 -3.94 9.19
C GLY A 400 14.17 -3.43 8.25
N GLU A 401 13.07 -2.99 8.86
CA GLU A 401 11.92 -2.44 8.16
C GLU A 401 11.32 -1.25 8.91
N ILE A 402 10.45 -0.52 8.21
CA ILE A 402 9.58 0.52 8.77
C ILE A 402 8.19 0.37 8.16
N SER A 403 7.16 0.34 9.01
CA SER A 403 5.77 0.32 8.54
C SER A 403 5.31 1.71 8.09
N LEU A 404 4.39 1.77 7.12
CA LEU A 404 3.80 3.06 6.71
C LEU A 404 3.06 3.73 7.86
N LYS A 405 2.45 2.96 8.77
CA LYS A 405 1.82 3.49 9.98
C LYS A 405 2.84 4.18 10.90
N GLN A 406 4.04 3.61 11.05
CA GLN A 406 5.11 4.27 11.80
C GLN A 406 5.53 5.58 11.11
N MET A 407 5.59 5.62 9.78
CA MET A 407 5.85 6.87 9.04
C MET A 407 4.77 7.93 9.29
N GLU A 408 3.48 7.57 9.29
CA GLU A 408 2.40 8.50 9.64
C GLU A 408 2.52 9.03 11.08
N HIS A 409 2.93 8.18 12.02
CA HIS A 409 3.21 8.62 13.38
C HIS A 409 4.41 9.57 13.45
N LEU A 410 5.42 9.43 12.59
CA LEU A 410 6.54 10.38 12.51
C LEU A 410 6.04 11.77 12.09
N ALA A 411 5.09 11.85 11.15
CA ALA A 411 4.54 13.12 10.68
C ALA A 411 3.74 13.87 11.77
N THR A 412 3.13 13.14 12.69
CA THR A 412 2.29 13.70 13.76
C THR A 412 3.04 13.91 15.07
N ALA A 413 4.29 13.45 15.17
CA ALA A 413 5.09 13.55 16.39
C ALA A 413 5.27 15.03 16.84
N PRO A 414 5.13 15.34 18.14
CA PRO A 414 5.26 16.71 18.66
C PRO A 414 6.62 17.35 18.43
N GLU A 415 7.63 16.52 18.17
CA GLU A 415 9.03 16.87 17.91
C GLU A 415 9.22 17.43 16.50
N VAL A 416 8.31 17.11 15.57
CA VAL A 416 8.24 17.76 14.25
C VAL A 416 7.64 19.17 14.44
N ARG A 417 8.45 20.04 15.03
CA ARG A 417 8.15 21.47 15.20
C ARG A 417 8.81 22.24 14.06
N GLY A 418 8.02 23.02 13.35
CA GLY A 418 8.50 23.89 12.28
C GLY A 418 7.37 24.35 11.39
N PRO A 419 7.63 25.24 10.42
CA PRO A 419 6.64 25.67 9.43
C PRO A 419 6.16 24.52 8.51
N PHE A 420 6.76 23.33 8.67
CA PHE A 420 6.52 22.13 7.86
C PHE A 420 5.84 21.02 8.68
N LYS A 421 4.74 21.30 9.38
CA LYS A 421 3.93 20.25 9.99
C LYS A 421 2.90 19.76 8.97
N PRO A 422 3.12 18.62 8.29
CA PRO A 422 2.13 18.12 7.34
C PRO A 422 0.92 17.53 8.08
N GLY A 423 -0.20 17.39 7.36
CA GLY A 423 -1.36 16.65 7.86
C GLY A 423 -1.15 15.12 7.81
N SER A 424 -0.40 14.65 6.81
CA SER A 424 0.06 13.26 6.66
C SER A 424 1.53 13.19 6.26
N PHE A 425 2.17 12.04 6.45
CA PHE A 425 3.57 11.85 6.01
C PHE A 425 3.74 12.06 4.49
N TRP A 426 2.69 11.80 3.71
CA TRP A 426 2.68 11.86 2.24
C TRP A 426 2.11 13.16 1.68
N ASP A 427 1.83 14.17 2.50
CA ASP A 427 1.35 15.43 1.95
C ASP A 427 2.43 16.12 1.10
N ARG A 428 1.99 16.87 0.08
CA ARG A 428 2.83 17.75 -0.76
C ARG A 428 3.95 16.98 -1.49
N ALA A 429 3.55 15.99 -2.29
CA ALA A 429 4.45 15.14 -3.07
C ALA A 429 5.57 15.84 -3.83
N GLY A 430 5.26 16.98 -4.46
CA GLY A 430 6.20 17.76 -5.27
C GLY A 430 6.96 18.85 -4.54
N ASP A 431 6.90 18.94 -3.21
CA ASP A 431 7.67 19.93 -2.45
C ASP A 431 9.02 19.37 -2.01
N LEU A 432 10.12 19.94 -2.54
CA LEU A 432 11.51 19.57 -2.23
C LEU A 432 11.80 19.46 -0.73
N ASN A 433 11.28 20.40 0.06
CA ASN A 433 11.59 20.48 1.47
C ASN A 433 10.90 19.36 2.23
N PHE A 434 9.66 19.02 1.85
CA PHE A 434 8.97 17.85 2.39
C PHE A 434 9.64 16.56 1.93
N GLY A 435 10.08 16.47 0.68
CA GLY A 435 10.87 15.32 0.20
C GLY A 435 12.14 15.10 1.02
N LYS A 436 12.95 16.15 1.23
CA LYS A 436 14.15 16.12 2.09
C LYS A 436 13.82 15.74 3.53
N TRP A 437 12.76 16.32 4.10
CA TRP A 437 12.30 15.99 5.44
C TRP A 437 11.89 14.50 5.56
N ARG A 438 11.11 13.96 4.62
CA ARG A 438 10.70 12.54 4.60
C ARG A 438 11.93 11.62 4.55
N MET A 439 12.90 11.93 3.69
CA MET A 439 14.15 11.16 3.59
C MET A 439 14.93 11.15 4.91
N ARG A 440 15.06 12.32 5.55
CA ARG A 440 15.71 12.44 6.85
C ARG A 440 14.95 11.68 7.93
N ALA A 441 13.62 11.83 8.00
CA ALA A 441 12.78 11.17 8.99
C ALA A 441 12.87 9.63 8.91
N VAL A 442 12.87 9.07 7.70
CA VAL A 442 13.04 7.61 7.50
C VAL A 442 14.45 7.16 7.87
N THR A 443 15.47 7.92 7.48
CA THR A 443 16.88 7.63 7.83
C THR A 443 17.08 7.64 9.36
N ASP A 444 16.55 8.65 10.04
CA ASP A 444 16.62 8.80 11.50
C ASP A 444 15.84 7.68 12.21
N PHE A 445 14.70 7.26 11.65
CA PHE A 445 13.97 6.11 12.17
C PHE A 445 14.78 4.82 12.10
N PHE A 446 15.41 4.53 10.94
CA PHE A 446 16.27 3.36 10.81
C PHE A 446 17.45 3.42 11.79
N LYS A 447 18.07 4.59 11.96
CA LYS A 447 19.14 4.81 12.94
C LYS A 447 18.69 4.54 14.36
N LYS A 448 17.52 5.03 14.75
CA LYS A 448 16.95 4.86 16.10
C LYS A 448 16.57 3.41 16.37
N THR A 449 15.97 2.74 15.40
CA THR A 449 15.41 1.38 15.54
C THR A 449 16.48 0.30 15.41
N TYR A 450 17.47 0.51 14.54
CA TYR A 450 18.55 -0.44 14.26
C TYR A 450 19.92 0.24 14.49
N PRO A 451 20.25 0.64 15.73
CA PRO A 451 21.41 1.49 16.02
C PRO A 451 22.77 0.84 15.74
N PHE A 452 22.80 -0.48 15.61
CA PHE A 452 23.98 -1.27 15.27
C PHE A 452 24.23 -1.36 13.76
N LEU A 453 23.30 -0.85 12.95
CA LEU A 453 23.45 -0.64 11.52
C LEU A 453 23.55 0.87 11.24
N PRO A 454 24.40 1.31 10.30
CA PRO A 454 24.41 2.69 9.86
C PRO A 454 23.04 3.06 9.27
N ALA A 455 22.65 4.30 9.49
CA ALA A 455 21.39 4.82 8.98
C ALA A 455 21.33 4.78 7.44
N ALA A 456 22.47 5.08 6.82
CA ALA A 456 22.68 5.06 5.39
C ALA A 456 24.08 4.51 5.06
N LEU A 457 24.20 3.92 3.89
CA LEU A 457 25.46 3.58 3.24
C LEU A 457 25.60 4.41 1.97
N PRO A 458 26.82 4.68 1.49
CA PRO A 458 27.02 5.32 0.19
C PRO A 458 26.29 4.55 -0.91
N GLN A 459 25.42 5.24 -1.64
CA GLN A 459 24.63 4.62 -2.69
C GLN A 459 25.42 4.61 -4.00
N PRO A 460 25.53 3.46 -4.68
CA PRO A 460 26.18 3.38 -5.98
C PRO A 460 25.29 3.98 -7.08
N SER A 461 25.88 4.77 -7.98
CA SER A 461 25.20 5.27 -9.18
C SER A 461 25.02 4.16 -10.23
N CYS A 462 23.94 4.24 -11.01
CA CYS A 462 23.79 3.38 -12.20
C CYS A 462 24.70 3.82 -13.38
N SER A 463 25.16 5.07 -13.38
CA SER A 463 25.96 5.63 -14.47
C SER A 463 27.39 5.07 -14.50
N ARG A 464 28.01 5.17 -15.69
CA ARG A 464 29.45 4.99 -15.88
C ARG A 464 30.26 6.05 -15.14
#